data_AF-A0A7K0WTV5-F1
#
_entry.id   AF-A0A7K0WTV5-F1
#
_cell.length_a   1.000
_cell.length_b   1.000
_cell.length_c   1.000
_cell.angle_alpha   90.00
_cell.angle_beta   90.00
_cell.angle_gamma   90.00
#
_symmetry.space_group_name_H-M   'P 1'
#
loop_
_entity.id
_entity.type
_entity.pdbx_description
1 polymer ?
#
loop_
_entity_poly.entity_id
_entity_poly.type
_entity_poly.pdbx_seq_one_letter_code
_entity_poly.pdbx_strand_id
1 'polypeptide(L)'
;MQQTEYEASTAWSSLDRLKALIDEGLDPQDEDDRYAVRRLVSATELADLHRGAEPTLVEPAHLSAVQDAIQQMVNGIDQYNQQRQRNRGHLTSAAASPVVNLVTALLTHFPTPGYNEVTGGMRGALTRYRGLVDQQVAALDADVASLREHLASTRQESADAAASAGERLTEVEATVAEHVERFATLTDQVQAQMSSQATQFAEETARRDKAAVEAEEARNEAQAEAPSDLADAAAEARAAEKTEAEEVLTALREHERKAQEILGSTGRHARSGGYAQWAEHQGRAAFWWTVAAVGIGLGVVAGLIWAMSSAADDSIQFVVYKISVGVLAAAVAGYAAKQAAEHRTQERRYKRLALDVATVEPFLATLEDPGTIRSDFAKRVFAPEIDAESETGDKEPASRLSISEIIELLRAARG
;
A
#
# COMPACT_ATOMS: atom_id res chain seq x y z
N MET A 1 -77.92 14.42 42.86
CA MET A 1 -76.99 15.27 42.11
C MET A 1 -77.82 16.28 41.32
N GLN A 2 -77.41 17.55 41.26
CA GLN A 2 -78.11 18.54 40.44
C GLN A 2 -77.81 18.31 38.95
N GLN A 3 -78.71 18.72 38.06
CA GLN A 3 -78.51 18.55 36.61
C GLN A 3 -77.24 19.24 36.09
N THR A 4 -76.95 20.43 36.60
CA THR A 4 -75.73 21.18 36.29
C THR A 4 -74.46 20.45 36.71
N GLU A 5 -74.48 19.73 37.84
CA GLU A 5 -73.35 18.92 38.32
C GLU A 5 -73.16 17.65 37.48
N TYR A 6 -74.26 17.08 36.99
CA TYR A 6 -74.23 15.90 36.12
C TYR A 6 -73.68 16.21 34.74
N GLU A 7 -74.19 17.27 34.10
CA GLU A 7 -73.75 17.70 32.77
C GLU A 7 -72.30 18.22 32.78
N ALA A 8 -71.88 18.86 33.88
CA ALA A 8 -70.50 19.31 34.08
C ALA A 8 -69.54 18.21 34.58
N SER A 9 -70.01 16.97 34.73
CA SER A 9 -69.17 15.86 35.18
C SER A 9 -67.99 15.62 34.24
N THR A 10 -66.83 15.36 34.83
CA THR A 10 -65.62 14.96 34.11
C THR A 10 -65.78 13.65 33.34
N ALA A 11 -66.81 12.85 33.64
CA ALA A 11 -67.16 11.67 32.84
C ALA A 11 -67.44 12.03 31.37
N TRP A 12 -68.15 13.13 31.11
CA TRP A 12 -68.56 13.51 29.76
C TRP A 12 -67.43 14.15 28.96
N SER A 13 -66.57 14.92 29.61
CA SER A 13 -65.36 15.45 28.96
C SER A 13 -64.36 14.34 28.62
N SER A 14 -64.22 13.31 29.47
CA SER A 14 -63.46 12.10 29.14
C SER A 14 -64.09 11.32 27.98
N LEU A 15 -65.42 11.28 27.89
CA LEU A 15 -66.14 10.65 26.77
C LEU A 15 -65.93 11.42 25.45
N ASP A 16 -65.94 12.75 25.49
CA ASP A 16 -65.68 13.59 24.32
C ASP A 16 -64.24 13.44 23.84
N ARG A 17 -63.28 13.33 24.76
CA ARG A 17 -61.88 12.98 24.42
C ARG A 17 -61.77 11.60 23.78
N LEU A 18 -62.49 10.61 24.31
CA LEU A 18 -62.51 9.26 23.73
C LEU A 18 -63.05 9.27 22.29
N LYS A 19 -64.14 10.00 22.04
CA LYS A 19 -64.68 10.19 20.68
C LYS A 19 -63.67 10.86 19.76
N ALA A 20 -63.00 11.92 20.22
CA ALA A 20 -61.96 12.59 19.43
C ALA A 20 -60.81 11.63 19.06
N LEU A 21 -60.34 10.80 20.00
CA LEU A 21 -59.28 9.82 19.72
C LEU A 21 -59.72 8.72 18.74
N ILE A 22 -61.00 8.34 18.77
CA ILE A 22 -61.56 7.41 17.78
C ILE A 22 -61.61 8.09 16.40
N ASP A 23 -62.06 9.34 16.34
CA ASP A 23 -62.22 10.11 15.11
C ASP A 23 -60.85 10.52 14.50
N GLU A 24 -59.79 10.64 15.30
CA GLU A 24 -58.40 10.85 14.84
C GLU A 24 -57.86 9.66 14.00
N GLY A 25 -58.51 8.51 14.08
CA GLY A 25 -58.25 7.35 13.24
C GLY A 25 -57.54 6.23 13.98
N LEU A 26 -58.26 5.12 14.16
CA LEU A 26 -57.69 3.84 14.57
C LEU A 26 -57.37 3.03 13.31
N ASP A 27 -56.23 2.34 13.28
CA ASP A 27 -55.83 1.53 12.12
C ASP A 27 -55.76 0.04 12.48
N PRO A 28 -56.91 -0.62 12.55
CA PRO A 28 -56.96 -2.04 12.83
C PRO A 28 -56.23 -2.83 11.75
N GLN A 29 -55.26 -3.66 12.14
CA GLN A 29 -54.40 -4.41 11.22
C GLN A 29 -55.02 -5.76 10.83
N ASP A 30 -55.74 -6.38 11.77
CA ASP A 30 -56.32 -7.71 11.61
C ASP A 30 -57.83 -7.71 11.94
N GLU A 31 -58.44 -8.90 11.88
CA GLU A 31 -59.86 -9.07 12.13
C GLU A 31 -60.23 -8.81 13.60
N ASP A 32 -59.34 -9.18 14.53
CA ASP A 32 -59.55 -9.00 15.97
C ASP A 32 -59.50 -7.52 16.35
N ASP A 33 -58.58 -6.76 15.76
CA ASP A 33 -58.51 -5.30 15.90
C ASP A 33 -59.78 -4.63 15.36
N ARG A 34 -60.26 -5.03 14.18
CA ARG A 34 -61.50 -4.46 13.60
C ARG A 34 -62.70 -4.71 14.51
N TYR A 35 -62.78 -5.92 15.05
CA TYR A 35 -63.81 -6.27 16.02
C TYR A 35 -63.69 -5.43 17.30
N ALA A 36 -62.49 -5.27 17.83
CA ALA A 36 -62.20 -4.42 18.99
C ALA A 36 -62.57 -2.95 18.76
N VAL A 37 -62.20 -2.35 17.62
CA VAL A 37 -62.58 -0.98 17.23
C VAL A 37 -64.10 -0.86 17.17
N ARG A 38 -64.80 -1.79 16.52
CA ARG A 38 -66.27 -1.77 16.44
C ARG A 38 -66.92 -1.80 17.82
N ARG A 39 -66.40 -2.62 18.73
CA ARG A 39 -66.89 -2.70 20.11
C ARG A 39 -66.64 -1.42 20.89
N LEU A 40 -65.44 -0.84 20.75
CA LEU A 40 -65.07 0.43 21.37
C LEU A 40 -65.99 1.57 20.91
N VAL A 41 -66.21 1.71 19.60
CA VAL A 41 -67.14 2.69 19.02
C VAL A 41 -68.55 2.48 19.56
N SER A 42 -69.02 1.23 19.60
CA SER A 42 -70.37 0.91 20.10
C SER A 42 -70.54 1.22 21.58
N ALA A 43 -69.53 0.95 22.41
CA ALA A 43 -69.56 1.25 23.84
C ALA A 43 -69.49 2.74 24.13
N THR A 44 -68.71 3.48 23.34
CA THR A 44 -68.59 4.94 23.42
C THR A 44 -69.94 5.60 23.10
N GLU A 45 -70.61 5.14 22.05
CA GLU A 45 -71.95 5.64 21.69
C GLU A 45 -73.00 5.24 22.72
N LEU A 46 -72.93 4.01 23.26
CA LEU A 46 -73.83 3.58 24.34
C LEU A 46 -73.67 4.45 25.59
N ALA A 47 -72.44 4.75 26.01
CA ALA A 47 -72.17 5.65 27.13
C ALA A 47 -72.74 7.05 26.88
N ASP A 48 -72.65 7.54 25.63
CA ASP A 48 -73.15 8.86 25.25
C ASP A 48 -74.67 8.99 25.34
N LEU A 49 -75.41 7.90 25.08
CA LEU A 49 -76.86 7.89 25.22
C LEU A 49 -77.30 8.21 26.65
N HIS A 50 -76.50 7.83 27.64
CA HIS A 50 -76.80 8.11 29.04
C HIS A 50 -76.50 9.57 29.45
N ARG A 51 -75.87 10.38 28.59
CA ARG A 51 -75.61 11.81 28.88
C ARG A 51 -76.89 12.60 29.15
N GLY A 52 -78.01 12.20 28.53
CA GLY A 52 -79.33 12.80 28.72
C GLY A 52 -80.18 12.17 29.82
N ALA A 53 -79.64 11.23 30.61
CA ALA A 53 -80.40 10.54 31.65
C ALA A 53 -80.76 11.47 32.83
N GLU A 54 -81.88 11.17 33.49
CA GLU A 54 -82.34 11.93 34.65
C GLU A 54 -81.32 11.85 35.82
N PRO A 55 -80.67 12.98 36.19
CA PRO A 55 -79.55 13.01 37.15
C PRO A 55 -79.92 12.51 38.56
N THR A 56 -81.20 12.62 38.93
CA THR A 56 -81.70 12.17 40.23
C THR A 56 -81.74 10.65 40.38
N LEU A 57 -81.70 9.92 39.25
CA LEU A 57 -81.70 8.47 39.20
C LEU A 57 -80.29 7.87 39.06
N VAL A 58 -79.26 8.71 38.93
CA VAL A 58 -77.87 8.28 38.80
C VAL A 58 -77.14 8.50 40.12
N GLU A 59 -76.64 7.42 40.70
CA GLU A 59 -75.80 7.52 41.90
C GLU A 59 -74.42 8.10 41.55
N PRO A 60 -73.90 9.10 42.29
CA PRO A 60 -72.60 9.71 42.01
C PRO A 60 -71.44 8.71 41.93
N ALA A 61 -71.49 7.64 42.73
CA ALA A 61 -70.49 6.57 42.71
C ALA A 61 -70.44 5.83 41.36
N HIS A 62 -71.60 5.58 40.72
CA HIS A 62 -71.66 4.94 39.41
C HIS A 62 -71.14 5.87 38.30
N LEU A 63 -71.40 7.18 38.39
CA LEU A 63 -70.87 8.15 37.45
C LEU A 63 -69.34 8.25 37.53
N SER A 64 -68.78 8.24 38.75
CA SER A 64 -67.34 8.20 38.96
C SER A 64 -66.72 6.91 38.39
N ALA A 65 -67.37 5.76 38.60
CA ALA A 65 -66.88 4.49 38.06
C ALA A 65 -66.88 4.46 36.52
N VAL A 66 -67.90 5.05 35.89
CA VAL A 66 -67.95 5.20 34.42
C VAL A 66 -66.84 6.13 33.93
N GLN A 67 -66.60 7.25 34.63
CA GLN A 67 -65.47 8.13 34.31
C GLN A 67 -64.13 7.39 34.35
N ASP A 68 -63.87 6.63 35.41
CA ASP A 68 -62.61 5.89 35.55
C ASP A 68 -62.44 4.84 34.44
N ALA A 69 -63.53 4.17 34.06
CA ALA A 69 -63.51 3.21 32.95
C ALA A 69 -63.28 3.90 31.60
N ILE A 70 -63.90 5.05 31.35
CA ILE A 70 -63.65 5.85 30.14
C ILE A 70 -62.20 6.35 30.10
N GLN A 71 -61.67 6.80 31.22
CA GLN A 71 -60.28 7.26 31.29
C GLN A 71 -59.28 6.13 31.02
N GLN A 72 -59.59 4.89 31.45
CA GLN A 72 -58.82 3.71 31.09
C GLN A 72 -58.84 3.44 29.57
N MET A 73 -59.99 3.60 28.91
CA MET A 73 -60.06 3.49 27.44
C MET A 73 -59.22 4.55 26.74
N VAL A 74 -59.35 5.82 27.17
CA VAL A 74 -58.55 6.95 26.64
C VAL A 74 -57.07 6.65 26.75
N ASN A 75 -56.60 6.25 27.93
CA ASN A 75 -55.19 5.93 28.16
C ASN A 75 -54.73 4.73 27.31
N GLY A 76 -55.59 3.71 27.14
CA GLY A 76 -55.30 2.54 26.31
C GLY A 76 -55.16 2.90 24.82
N ILE A 77 -56.02 3.78 24.31
CA ILE A 77 -55.95 4.26 22.93
C ILE A 77 -54.73 5.17 22.72
N ASP A 78 -54.46 6.08 23.65
CA ASP A 78 -53.26 6.93 23.61
C ASP A 78 -51.98 6.08 23.56
N GLN A 79 -51.91 5.02 24.37
CA GLN A 79 -50.79 4.07 24.36
C GLN A 79 -50.70 3.29 23.05
N TYR A 80 -51.84 2.83 22.52
CA TYR A 80 -51.89 2.16 21.22
C TYR A 80 -51.37 3.09 20.12
N ASN A 81 -51.84 4.34 20.06
CA ASN A 81 -51.42 5.32 19.07
C ASN A 81 -49.91 5.60 19.15
N GLN A 82 -49.33 5.62 20.35
CA GLN A 82 -47.89 5.80 20.55
C GLN A 82 -47.06 4.55 20.19
N GLN A 83 -47.62 3.35 20.30
CA GLN A 83 -46.89 2.08 20.18
C GLN A 83 -47.31 1.19 19.00
N ARG A 84 -48.09 1.75 18.06
CA ARG A 84 -48.71 1.03 16.94
C ARG A 84 -47.76 0.13 16.13
N GLN A 85 -46.48 0.51 16.02
CA GLN A 85 -45.46 -0.26 15.30
C GLN A 85 -44.81 -1.37 16.13
N ARG A 86 -44.86 -1.30 17.46
CA ARG A 86 -44.10 -2.19 18.37
C ARG A 86 -44.97 -3.22 19.08
N ASN A 87 -46.24 -2.93 19.33
CA ASN A 87 -47.03 -3.79 20.21
C ASN A 87 -48.48 -3.98 19.74
N ARG A 88 -48.64 -4.99 18.88
CA ARG A 88 -49.82 -5.22 18.02
C ARG A 88 -51.08 -5.60 18.81
N GLY A 89 -50.94 -6.27 19.96
CA GLY A 89 -52.09 -6.71 20.77
C GLY A 89 -52.67 -5.65 21.72
N HIS A 90 -52.16 -4.43 21.75
CA HIS A 90 -52.60 -3.43 22.75
C HIS A 90 -54.03 -2.94 22.54
N LEU A 91 -54.51 -2.87 21.31
CA LEU A 91 -55.88 -2.44 21.03
C LEU A 91 -56.89 -3.45 21.60
N THR A 92 -56.64 -4.74 21.39
CA THR A 92 -57.51 -5.83 21.86
C THR A 92 -57.37 -6.11 23.36
N SER A 93 -56.14 -6.09 23.90
CA SER A 93 -55.83 -6.48 25.28
C SER A 93 -55.94 -5.35 26.32
N ALA A 94 -55.67 -4.10 25.94
CA ALA A 94 -55.63 -2.97 26.87
C ALA A 94 -56.75 -1.94 26.63
N ALA A 95 -57.10 -1.65 25.38
CA ALA A 95 -58.05 -0.57 25.05
C ALA A 95 -59.50 -1.04 24.90
N ALA A 96 -59.73 -2.20 24.26
CA ALA A 96 -61.08 -2.59 23.85
C ALA A 96 -61.74 -3.60 24.79
N SER A 97 -61.23 -4.83 24.91
CA SER A 97 -62.09 -5.93 25.42
C SER A 97 -62.43 -5.87 26.92
N PRO A 98 -61.47 -5.65 27.85
CA PRO A 98 -61.78 -5.62 29.29
C PRO A 98 -62.56 -4.36 29.69
N VAL A 99 -62.20 -3.22 29.11
CA VAL A 99 -62.75 -1.92 29.51
C VAL A 99 -64.12 -1.67 28.88
N VAL A 100 -64.37 -2.12 27.63
CA VAL A 100 -65.72 -2.10 27.04
C VAL A 100 -66.70 -2.97 27.85
N ASN A 101 -66.26 -4.14 28.33
CA ASN A 101 -67.08 -4.97 29.21
C ASN A 101 -67.42 -4.26 30.52
N LEU A 102 -66.44 -3.56 31.11
CA LEU A 102 -66.61 -2.80 32.34
C LEU A 102 -67.61 -1.64 32.14
N VAL A 103 -67.45 -0.84 31.10
CA VAL A 103 -68.37 0.26 30.78
C VAL A 103 -69.78 -0.27 30.55
N THR A 104 -69.94 -1.32 29.75
CA THR A 104 -71.25 -1.91 29.47
C THR A 104 -71.92 -2.42 30.75
N ALA A 105 -71.15 -3.04 31.66
CA ALA A 105 -71.66 -3.49 32.95
C ALA A 105 -72.08 -2.32 33.86
N LEU A 106 -71.25 -1.27 33.96
CA LEU A 106 -71.55 -0.09 34.79
C LEU A 106 -72.79 0.67 34.31
N LEU A 107 -73.00 0.75 32.98
CA LEU A 107 -74.17 1.40 32.39
C LEU A 107 -75.49 0.67 32.68
N THR A 108 -75.47 -0.59 33.12
CA THR A 108 -76.70 -1.29 33.56
C THR A 108 -77.31 -0.69 34.83
N HIS A 109 -76.54 0.10 35.58
CA HIS A 109 -77.01 0.83 36.76
C HIS A 109 -77.59 2.21 36.43
N PHE A 110 -77.55 2.63 35.16
CA PHE A 110 -78.14 3.88 34.70
C PHE A 110 -79.59 3.65 34.23
N PRO A 111 -80.43 4.70 34.22
CA PRO A 111 -81.75 4.63 33.61
C PRO A 111 -81.67 4.15 32.16
N THR A 112 -82.54 3.23 31.78
CA THR A 112 -82.61 2.71 30.41
C THR A 112 -82.98 3.85 29.45
N PRO A 113 -82.16 4.12 28.42
CA PRO A 113 -82.48 5.14 27.42
C PRO A 113 -83.76 4.79 26.67
N GLY A 114 -84.45 5.78 26.13
CA GLY A 114 -85.63 5.57 25.32
C GLY A 114 -85.30 4.83 24.01
N TYR A 115 -86.27 4.13 23.43
CA TYR A 115 -86.10 3.38 22.18
C TYR A 115 -85.52 4.24 21.03
N ASN A 116 -85.96 5.49 20.92
CA ASN A 116 -85.48 6.43 19.89
C ASN A 116 -84.01 6.83 20.10
N GLU A 117 -83.56 6.93 21.35
CA GLU A 117 -82.18 7.24 21.70
C GLU A 117 -81.27 6.07 21.37
N VAL A 118 -81.67 4.84 21.76
CA VAL A 118 -80.94 3.61 21.43
C VAL A 118 -80.77 3.43 19.93
N THR A 119 -81.83 3.62 19.15
CA THR A 119 -81.75 3.52 17.68
C THR A 119 -80.93 4.65 17.05
N GLY A 120 -80.89 5.83 17.68
CA GLY A 120 -80.00 6.94 17.30
C GLY A 120 -78.52 6.61 17.52
N GLY A 121 -78.15 6.12 18.71
CA GLY A 121 -76.77 5.74 19.04
C GLY A 121 -76.24 4.59 18.18
N MET A 122 -77.08 3.60 17.85
CA MET A 122 -76.71 2.54 16.90
C MET A 122 -76.36 3.09 15.51
N ARG A 123 -77.12 4.09 15.02
CA ARG A 123 -76.82 4.76 13.75
C ARG A 123 -75.55 5.61 13.85
N GLY A 124 -75.33 6.28 14.98
CA GLY A 124 -74.09 7.02 15.26
C GLY A 124 -72.86 6.13 15.20
N ALA A 125 -72.89 4.99 15.90
CA ALA A 125 -71.83 4.00 15.90
C ALA A 125 -71.53 3.46 14.50
N LEU A 126 -72.57 3.11 13.73
CA LEU A 126 -72.42 2.64 12.36
C LEU A 126 -71.83 3.71 11.45
N THR A 127 -72.23 4.98 11.62
CA THR A 127 -71.73 6.10 10.82
C THR A 127 -70.26 6.36 11.09
N ARG A 128 -69.83 6.39 12.36
CA ARG A 128 -68.40 6.53 12.71
C ARG A 128 -67.57 5.36 12.21
N TYR A 129 -68.04 4.13 12.44
CA TYR A 129 -67.32 2.95 11.96
C TYR A 129 -67.18 2.95 10.43
N ARG A 130 -68.22 3.36 9.70
CA ARG A 130 -68.14 3.54 8.25
C ARG A 130 -67.12 4.60 7.85
N GLY A 131 -67.08 5.74 8.55
CA GLY A 131 -66.08 6.79 8.33
C GLY A 131 -64.64 6.29 8.48
N LEU A 132 -64.37 5.46 9.50
CA LEU A 132 -63.06 4.82 9.70
C LEU A 132 -62.70 3.87 8.55
N VAL A 133 -63.66 3.07 8.07
CA VAL A 133 -63.44 2.20 6.92
C VAL A 133 -63.16 3.01 5.65
N ASP A 134 -63.92 4.07 5.40
CA ASP A 134 -63.72 4.95 4.24
C ASP A 134 -62.31 5.61 4.29
N GLN A 135 -61.85 6.02 5.48
CA GLN A 135 -60.49 6.55 5.68
C GLN A 135 -59.41 5.52 5.40
N GLN A 136 -59.58 4.27 5.85
CA GLN A 136 -58.62 3.18 5.56
C GLN A 136 -58.57 2.85 4.07
N VAL A 137 -59.71 2.83 3.37
CA VAL A 137 -59.76 2.60 1.92
C VAL A 137 -59.03 3.72 1.19
N ALA A 138 -59.26 4.98 1.56
CA ALA A 138 -58.58 6.12 0.95
C ALA A 138 -57.05 6.08 1.19
N ALA A 139 -56.60 5.66 2.37
CA ALA A 139 -55.18 5.47 2.67
C ALA A 139 -54.58 4.35 1.81
N LEU A 140 -55.27 3.22 1.66
CA LEU A 140 -54.81 2.11 0.83
C LEU A 140 -54.71 2.49 -0.66
N ASP A 141 -55.66 3.27 -1.17
CA ASP A 141 -55.62 3.79 -2.54
C ASP A 141 -54.40 4.71 -2.76
N ALA A 142 -54.08 5.56 -1.78
CA ALA A 142 -52.90 6.42 -1.82
C ALA A 142 -51.60 5.59 -1.80
N ASP A 143 -51.52 4.56 -0.95
CA ASP A 143 -50.38 3.65 -0.89
C ASP A 143 -50.20 2.89 -2.21
N VAL A 144 -51.28 2.40 -2.82
CA VAL A 144 -51.25 1.72 -4.12
C VAL A 144 -50.78 2.68 -5.22
N ALA A 145 -51.21 3.95 -5.20
CA ALA A 145 -50.75 4.96 -6.15
C ALA A 145 -49.24 5.22 -6.01
N SER A 146 -48.76 5.41 -4.76
CA SER A 146 -47.34 5.60 -4.44
C SER A 146 -46.49 4.39 -4.85
N LEU A 147 -46.95 3.17 -4.56
CA LEU A 147 -46.26 1.95 -4.98
C LEU A 147 -46.16 1.81 -6.50
N ARG A 148 -47.20 2.22 -7.25
CA ARG A 148 -47.16 2.24 -8.72
C ARG A 148 -46.16 3.25 -9.25
N GLU A 149 -46.07 4.43 -8.63
CA GLU A 149 -45.09 5.45 -8.97
C GLU A 149 -43.66 4.99 -8.69
N HIS A 150 -43.40 4.43 -7.50
CA HIS A 150 -42.10 3.83 -7.18
C HIS A 150 -41.73 2.70 -8.16
N LEU A 151 -42.67 1.81 -8.49
CA LEU A 151 -42.43 0.74 -9.46
C LEU A 151 -42.10 1.28 -10.86
N ALA A 152 -42.74 2.38 -11.28
CA ALA A 152 -42.43 3.05 -12.54
C ALA A 152 -41.03 3.67 -12.51
N SER A 153 -40.65 4.37 -11.43
CA SER A 153 -39.31 4.94 -11.24
C SER A 153 -38.23 3.87 -11.28
N THR A 154 -38.40 2.79 -10.51
CA THR A 154 -37.42 1.68 -10.48
C THR A 154 -37.26 1.02 -11.84
N ARG A 155 -38.34 0.86 -12.61
CA ARG A 155 -38.26 0.34 -13.98
C ARG A 155 -37.49 1.27 -14.91
N GLN A 156 -37.70 2.57 -14.79
CA GLN A 156 -36.99 3.58 -15.57
C GLN A 156 -35.49 3.57 -15.23
N GLU A 157 -35.14 3.60 -13.95
CA GLU A 157 -33.74 3.52 -13.48
C GLU A 157 -33.04 2.25 -13.97
N SER A 158 -33.74 1.11 -13.95
CA SER A 158 -33.20 -0.15 -14.48
C SER A 158 -32.99 -0.11 -15.99
N ALA A 159 -33.84 0.58 -16.75
CA ALA A 159 -33.69 0.73 -18.20
C ALA A 159 -32.51 1.64 -18.54
N ASP A 160 -32.36 2.76 -17.82
CA ASP A 160 -31.28 3.72 -18.00
C ASP A 160 -29.91 3.10 -17.62
N ALA A 161 -29.88 2.28 -16.56
CA ALA A 161 -28.70 1.52 -16.18
C ALA A 161 -28.31 0.48 -17.24
N ALA A 162 -29.29 -0.21 -17.84
CA ALA A 162 -29.04 -1.18 -18.91
C ALA A 162 -28.50 -0.50 -20.17
N ALA A 163 -29.04 0.67 -20.53
CA ALA A 163 -28.53 1.47 -21.65
C ALA A 163 -27.08 1.90 -21.42
N SER A 164 -26.77 2.45 -20.23
CA SER A 164 -25.43 2.88 -19.85
C SER A 164 -24.42 1.72 -19.83
N ALA A 165 -24.85 0.54 -19.39
CA ALA A 165 -24.01 -0.67 -19.42
C ALA A 165 -23.73 -1.13 -20.86
N GLY A 166 -24.72 -1.03 -21.75
CA GLY A 166 -24.55 -1.30 -23.18
C GLY A 166 -23.54 -0.38 -23.85
N GLU A 167 -23.62 0.93 -23.58
CA GLU A 167 -22.67 1.92 -24.11
C GLU A 167 -21.23 1.64 -23.64
N ARG A 168 -21.04 1.38 -22.35
CA ARG A 168 -19.72 1.03 -21.79
C ARG A 168 -19.18 -0.28 -22.37
N LEU A 169 -20.04 -1.25 -22.63
CA LEU A 169 -19.61 -2.51 -23.26
C LEU A 169 -19.07 -2.24 -24.67
N THR A 170 -19.78 -1.44 -25.47
CA THR A 170 -19.32 -1.05 -26.82
C THR A 170 -18.01 -0.26 -26.78
N GLU A 171 -17.84 0.65 -25.80
CA GLU A 171 -16.59 1.39 -25.59
C GLU A 171 -15.41 0.47 -25.24
N VAL A 172 -15.63 -0.50 -24.35
CA VAL A 172 -14.62 -1.50 -23.97
C VAL A 172 -14.26 -2.38 -25.16
N GLU A 173 -15.26 -2.85 -25.93
CA GLU A 173 -15.03 -3.65 -27.14
C GLU A 173 -14.19 -2.89 -28.17
N ALA A 174 -14.46 -1.59 -28.38
CA ALA A 174 -13.69 -0.73 -29.26
C ALA A 174 -12.24 -0.55 -28.75
N THR A 175 -12.05 -0.31 -27.46
CA THR A 175 -10.72 -0.14 -26.83
C THR A 175 -9.90 -1.43 -26.91
N VAL A 176 -10.54 -2.59 -26.70
CA VAL A 176 -9.89 -3.90 -26.84
C VAL A 176 -9.46 -4.13 -28.29
N ALA A 177 -10.32 -3.82 -29.26
CA ALA A 177 -9.96 -3.93 -30.68
C ALA A 177 -8.76 -3.04 -31.03
N GLU A 178 -8.74 -1.79 -30.58
CA GLU A 178 -7.61 -0.87 -30.75
C GLU A 178 -6.31 -1.41 -30.13
N HIS A 179 -6.38 -1.93 -28.90
CA HIS A 179 -5.22 -2.51 -28.24
C HIS A 179 -4.69 -3.76 -28.95
N VAL A 180 -5.57 -4.63 -29.44
CA VAL A 180 -5.17 -5.80 -30.24
C VAL A 180 -4.44 -5.38 -31.51
N GLU A 181 -4.95 -4.38 -32.23
CA GLU A 181 -4.29 -3.83 -33.43
C GLU A 181 -2.93 -3.20 -33.10
N ARG A 182 -2.85 -2.44 -32.00
CA ARG A 182 -1.59 -1.86 -31.52
C ARG A 182 -0.58 -2.92 -31.12
N PHE A 183 -1.00 -4.00 -30.46
CA PHE A 183 -0.13 -5.12 -30.10
C PHE A 183 0.38 -5.86 -31.34
N ALA A 184 -0.46 -6.07 -32.35
CA ALA A 184 -0.04 -6.66 -33.63
C ALA A 184 1.04 -5.79 -34.28
N THR A 185 0.81 -4.47 -34.37
CA THR A 185 1.77 -3.51 -34.93
C THR A 185 3.10 -3.50 -34.17
N LEU A 186 3.06 -3.47 -32.83
CA LEU A 186 4.27 -3.51 -32.00
C LEU A 186 5.04 -4.83 -32.17
N THR A 187 4.32 -5.94 -32.30
CA THR A 187 4.93 -7.26 -32.54
C THR A 187 5.67 -7.26 -33.87
N ASP A 188 5.05 -6.76 -34.93
CA ASP A 188 5.68 -6.64 -36.25
C ASP A 188 6.91 -5.72 -36.22
N GLN A 189 6.85 -4.60 -35.49
CA GLN A 189 7.97 -3.67 -35.32
C GLN A 189 9.14 -4.32 -34.56
N VAL A 190 8.86 -5.03 -33.46
CA VAL A 190 9.89 -5.75 -32.70
C VAL A 190 10.53 -6.84 -33.55
N GLN A 191 9.73 -7.58 -34.32
CA GLN A 191 10.24 -8.62 -35.21
C GLN A 191 11.11 -8.04 -36.33
N ALA A 192 10.68 -6.94 -36.96
CA ALA A 192 11.46 -6.24 -37.98
C ALA A 192 12.78 -5.69 -37.40
N GLN A 193 12.75 -5.10 -36.20
CA GLN A 193 13.94 -4.59 -35.52
C GLN A 193 14.91 -5.72 -35.15
N MET A 194 14.41 -6.84 -34.64
CA MET A 194 15.23 -8.01 -34.33
C MET A 194 15.88 -8.59 -35.59
N SER A 195 15.13 -8.69 -36.69
CA SER A 195 15.69 -9.12 -37.98
C SER A 195 16.78 -8.16 -38.46
N SER A 196 16.54 -6.85 -38.38
CA SER A 196 17.54 -5.84 -38.77
C SER A 196 18.80 -5.90 -37.90
N GLN A 197 18.65 -6.08 -36.58
CA GLN A 197 19.79 -6.21 -35.67
C GLN A 197 20.57 -7.49 -35.92
N ALA A 198 19.89 -8.61 -36.20
CA ALA A 198 20.53 -9.86 -36.56
C ALA A 198 21.38 -9.72 -37.83
N THR A 199 20.87 -9.04 -38.86
CA THR A 199 21.61 -8.74 -40.09
C THR A 199 22.83 -7.86 -39.81
N GLN A 200 22.67 -6.75 -39.09
CA GLN A 200 23.78 -5.85 -38.74
C GLN A 200 24.85 -6.56 -37.91
N PHE A 201 24.45 -7.41 -36.96
CA PHE A 201 25.38 -8.20 -36.15
C PHE A 201 26.16 -9.21 -37.01
N ALA A 202 25.49 -9.88 -37.95
CA ALA A 202 26.13 -10.81 -38.87
C ALA A 202 27.14 -10.09 -39.77
N GLU A 203 26.79 -8.93 -40.31
CA GLU A 203 27.68 -8.09 -41.13
C GLU A 203 28.89 -7.58 -40.34
N GLU A 204 28.68 -7.11 -39.12
CA GLU A 204 29.76 -6.64 -38.24
C GLU A 204 30.70 -7.79 -37.80
N THR A 205 30.13 -8.96 -37.53
CA THR A 205 30.93 -10.16 -37.22
C THR A 205 31.79 -10.54 -38.41
N ALA A 206 31.21 -10.60 -39.61
CA ALA A 206 31.96 -10.90 -40.84
C ALA A 206 33.06 -9.87 -41.13
N ARG A 207 32.79 -8.58 -40.88
CA ARG A 207 33.78 -7.51 -41.02
C ARG A 207 34.94 -7.67 -40.04
N ARG A 208 34.64 -8.01 -38.78
CA ARG A 208 35.67 -8.24 -37.75
C ARG A 208 36.52 -9.47 -38.06
N ASP A 209 35.90 -10.55 -38.53
CA ASP A 209 36.62 -11.77 -38.92
C ASP A 209 37.59 -11.47 -40.07
N LYS A 210 37.13 -10.74 -41.09
CA LYS A 210 37.99 -10.32 -42.19
C LYS A 210 39.15 -9.43 -41.73
N ALA A 211 38.87 -8.43 -40.89
CA ALA A 211 39.90 -7.55 -40.35
C ALA A 211 40.90 -8.29 -39.44
N ALA A 212 40.45 -9.31 -38.72
CA ALA A 212 41.31 -10.16 -37.90
C ALA A 212 42.28 -10.97 -38.76
N VAL A 213 41.79 -11.55 -39.87
CA VAL A 213 42.63 -12.27 -40.85
C VAL A 213 43.65 -11.32 -41.49
N GLU A 214 43.22 -10.15 -41.99
CA GLU A 214 44.12 -9.16 -42.60
C GLU A 214 45.20 -8.67 -41.59
N ALA A 215 44.83 -8.47 -40.33
CA ALA A 215 45.77 -8.09 -39.28
C ALA A 215 46.71 -9.23 -38.85
N GLU A 216 46.30 -10.48 -38.99
CA GLU A 216 47.15 -11.65 -38.78
C GLU A 216 48.17 -11.78 -39.93
N GLU A 217 47.74 -11.63 -41.17
CA GLU A 217 48.60 -11.61 -42.36
C GLU A 217 49.65 -10.49 -42.28
N ALA A 218 49.23 -9.24 -41.99
CA ALA A 218 50.15 -8.12 -41.86
C ALA A 218 51.16 -8.30 -40.72
N ARG A 219 50.77 -8.94 -39.60
CA ARG A 219 51.69 -9.28 -38.51
C ARG A 219 52.70 -10.35 -38.93
N ASN A 220 52.25 -11.37 -39.65
CA ASN A 220 53.13 -12.41 -40.16
C ASN A 220 54.14 -11.87 -41.17
N GLU A 221 53.74 -10.97 -42.06
CA GLU A 221 54.63 -10.28 -43.00
C GLU A 221 55.65 -9.39 -42.27
N ALA A 222 55.20 -8.52 -41.36
CA ALA A 222 56.10 -7.66 -40.58
C ALA A 222 57.10 -8.48 -39.73
N GLN A 223 56.68 -9.63 -39.22
CA GLN A 223 57.55 -10.53 -38.46
C GLN A 223 58.53 -11.30 -39.35
N ALA A 224 58.22 -11.50 -40.64
CA ALA A 224 59.12 -12.10 -41.61
C ALA A 224 60.20 -11.11 -42.10
N GLU A 225 59.88 -9.81 -42.19
CA GLU A 225 60.82 -8.74 -42.59
C GLU A 225 61.72 -8.23 -41.45
N ALA A 226 61.20 -8.18 -40.21
CA ALA A 226 61.96 -7.73 -39.04
C ALA A 226 63.35 -8.40 -38.81
N PRO A 227 63.55 -9.72 -39.04
CA PRO A 227 64.87 -10.33 -38.86
C PRO A 227 65.91 -9.91 -39.92
N SER A 228 65.54 -9.47 -41.13
CA SER A 228 66.54 -8.97 -42.10
C SER A 228 67.06 -7.60 -41.69
N ASP A 229 66.16 -6.69 -41.32
CA ASP A 229 66.53 -5.33 -40.96
C ASP A 229 67.33 -5.29 -39.65
N LEU A 230 66.97 -6.14 -38.68
CA LEU A 230 67.75 -6.31 -37.45
C LEU A 230 69.10 -6.98 -37.71
N ALA A 231 69.20 -7.90 -38.67
CA ALA A 231 70.47 -8.52 -39.04
C ALA A 231 71.42 -7.52 -39.73
N ASP A 232 70.89 -6.69 -40.64
CA ASP A 232 71.66 -5.67 -41.35
C ASP A 232 72.07 -4.54 -40.40
N ALA A 233 71.16 -4.05 -39.55
CA ALA A 233 71.48 -3.05 -38.53
C ALA A 233 72.48 -3.59 -37.50
N ALA A 234 72.39 -4.88 -37.12
CA ALA A 234 73.38 -5.51 -36.24
C ALA A 234 74.75 -5.68 -36.92
N ALA A 235 74.78 -5.93 -38.24
CA ALA A 235 76.02 -6.01 -39.00
C ALA A 235 76.69 -4.63 -39.12
N GLU A 236 75.91 -3.58 -39.39
CA GLU A 236 76.39 -2.20 -39.48
C GLU A 236 76.84 -1.67 -38.12
N ALA A 237 76.08 -1.94 -37.04
CA ALA A 237 76.47 -1.63 -35.67
C ALA A 237 77.77 -2.36 -35.27
N ARG A 238 77.94 -3.64 -35.62
CA ARG A 238 79.20 -4.37 -35.37
C ARG A 238 80.37 -3.81 -36.15
N ALA A 239 80.16 -3.32 -37.37
CA ALA A 239 81.21 -2.68 -38.16
C ALA A 239 81.61 -1.33 -37.55
N ALA A 240 80.64 -0.51 -37.17
CA ALA A 240 80.86 0.77 -36.50
C ALA A 240 81.53 0.59 -35.13
N GLU A 241 81.05 -0.34 -34.30
CA GLU A 241 81.66 -0.69 -33.02
C GLU A 241 83.08 -1.23 -33.19
N LYS A 242 83.38 -1.96 -34.28
CA LYS A 242 84.75 -2.41 -34.55
C LYS A 242 85.68 -1.24 -34.87
N THR A 243 85.23 -0.30 -35.69
CA THR A 243 86.00 0.92 -36.01
C THR A 243 86.18 1.78 -34.76
N GLU A 244 85.12 2.00 -33.99
CA GLU A 244 85.18 2.73 -32.74
C GLU A 244 86.05 1.99 -31.70
N ALA A 245 85.98 0.66 -31.62
CA ALA A 245 86.86 -0.11 -30.74
C ALA A 245 88.32 -0.04 -31.17
N GLU A 246 88.63 0.03 -32.47
CA GLU A 246 90.00 0.22 -32.96
C GLU A 246 90.51 1.64 -32.65
N GLU A 247 89.67 2.66 -32.81
CA GLU A 247 89.97 4.05 -32.41
C GLU A 247 90.11 4.18 -30.90
N VAL A 248 89.20 3.60 -30.13
CA VAL A 248 89.19 3.58 -28.67
C VAL A 248 90.33 2.72 -28.14
N LEU A 249 90.76 1.63 -28.79
CA LEU A 249 91.97 0.89 -28.41
C LEU A 249 93.24 1.70 -28.70
N THR A 250 93.24 2.48 -29.77
CA THR A 250 94.36 3.39 -30.09
C THR A 250 94.41 4.53 -29.06
N ALA A 251 93.26 5.12 -28.75
CA ALA A 251 93.10 6.12 -27.71
C ALA A 251 93.34 5.54 -26.31
N LEU A 252 92.94 4.29 -26.02
CA LEU A 252 93.19 3.58 -24.76
C LEU A 252 94.67 3.26 -24.62
N ARG A 253 95.41 2.93 -25.67
CA ARG A 253 96.87 2.79 -25.57
C ARG A 253 97.55 4.13 -25.29
N GLU A 254 97.04 5.21 -25.91
CA GLU A 254 97.47 6.59 -25.66
C GLU A 254 97.08 7.08 -24.25
N HIS A 255 95.92 6.64 -23.75
CA HIS A 255 95.36 6.99 -22.45
C HIS A 255 95.85 6.08 -21.33
N GLU A 256 96.15 4.80 -21.56
CA GLU A 256 96.82 3.87 -20.63
C GLU A 256 98.22 4.40 -20.31
N ARG A 257 98.89 4.97 -21.32
CA ARG A 257 100.12 5.75 -21.16
C ARG A 257 99.94 7.01 -20.30
N LYS A 258 98.75 7.62 -20.28
CA LYS A 258 98.40 8.81 -19.49
C LYS A 258 97.66 8.49 -18.17
N ALA A 259 97.16 7.27 -18.00
CA ALA A 259 96.34 6.79 -16.89
C ALA A 259 97.11 5.82 -15.98
N GLN A 260 98.28 5.32 -16.41
CA GLN A 260 99.33 4.87 -15.49
C GLN A 260 99.87 6.05 -14.65
N GLU A 261 99.67 7.29 -15.09
CA GLU A 261 100.12 8.51 -14.40
C GLU A 261 99.01 9.16 -13.55
N ILE A 262 97.75 8.97 -13.93
CA ILE A 262 96.58 9.49 -13.21
C ILE A 262 95.85 8.31 -12.60
N LEU A 263 96.43 7.89 -11.48
CA LEU A 263 95.93 6.93 -10.52
C LEU A 263 94.41 7.00 -10.36
N GLY A 264 93.85 5.81 -10.12
CA GLY A 264 92.58 5.56 -9.47
C GLY A 264 91.80 6.75 -8.95
N SER A 265 90.64 7.00 -9.57
CA SER A 265 89.43 7.33 -8.83
C SER A 265 88.20 7.05 -9.70
N THR A 266 87.60 5.87 -9.48
CA THR A 266 86.16 5.64 -9.21
C THR A 266 85.21 6.76 -9.65
N GLY A 267 84.14 6.58 -10.43
CA GLY A 267 83.26 5.43 -10.64
C GLY A 267 81.83 5.74 -10.17
N ARG A 268 80.93 6.07 -11.13
CA ARG A 268 79.44 5.93 -11.23
C ARG A 268 78.53 6.25 -10.03
N HIS A 269 77.33 6.79 -10.27
CA HIS A 269 76.04 6.30 -9.72
C HIS A 269 74.78 6.96 -10.32
N ALA A 270 73.70 6.17 -10.54
CA ALA A 270 72.29 6.47 -10.14
C ALA A 270 71.25 5.61 -10.92
N ARG A 271 70.46 4.76 -10.22
CA ARG A 271 69.11 4.29 -10.63
C ARG A 271 68.36 3.70 -9.42
N SER A 272 67.27 4.33 -8.96
CA SER A 272 66.28 3.72 -8.04
C SER A 272 64.84 4.31 -8.10
N GLY A 273 64.46 5.04 -9.17
CA GLY A 273 63.17 5.75 -9.25
C GLY A 273 61.89 4.91 -9.45
N GLY A 274 61.95 3.59 -9.57
CA GLY A 274 60.81 2.78 -10.06
C GLY A 274 59.69 2.48 -9.05
N TYR A 275 59.99 2.35 -7.75
CA TYR A 275 59.03 1.79 -6.79
C TYR A 275 58.12 2.83 -6.13
N ALA A 276 58.54 4.09 -6.03
CA ALA A 276 57.70 5.17 -5.50
C ALA A 276 56.54 5.52 -6.45
N GLN A 277 56.77 5.41 -7.76
CA GLN A 277 55.80 5.78 -8.79
C GLN A 277 54.61 4.80 -8.87
N TRP A 278 54.81 3.53 -8.50
CA TRP A 278 53.77 2.50 -8.51
C TRP A 278 52.83 2.58 -7.29
N ALA A 279 53.35 3.02 -6.15
CA ALA A 279 52.55 3.23 -4.93
C ALA A 279 51.61 4.44 -5.03
N GLU A 280 52.02 5.48 -5.77
CA GLU A 280 51.25 6.70 -5.97
C GLU A 280 50.07 6.49 -6.94
N HIS A 281 50.22 5.59 -7.91
CA HIS A 281 49.16 5.25 -8.86
C HIS A 281 48.02 4.46 -8.21
N GLN A 282 48.35 3.54 -7.29
CA GLN A 282 47.35 2.71 -6.59
C GLN A 282 46.55 3.50 -5.55
N GLY A 283 47.15 4.51 -4.89
CA GLY A 283 46.44 5.39 -3.96
C GLY A 283 45.36 6.26 -4.64
N ARG A 284 45.60 6.71 -5.87
CA ARG A 284 44.61 7.48 -6.65
C ARG A 284 43.43 6.62 -7.09
N ALA A 285 43.65 5.36 -7.44
CA ALA A 285 42.58 4.43 -7.80
C ALA A 285 41.65 4.15 -6.60
N ALA A 286 42.20 3.92 -5.41
CA ALA A 286 41.43 3.68 -4.19
C ALA A 286 40.55 4.88 -3.77
N PHE A 287 41.02 6.11 -4.03
CA PHE A 287 40.24 7.34 -3.79
C PHE A 287 39.01 7.43 -4.71
N TRP A 288 39.17 7.18 -6.01
CA TRP A 288 38.06 7.24 -6.97
C TRP A 288 36.98 6.19 -6.72
N TRP A 289 37.36 4.97 -6.36
CA TRP A 289 36.39 3.92 -5.99
C TRP A 289 35.63 4.24 -4.70
N THR A 290 36.27 4.94 -3.74
CA THR A 290 35.60 5.42 -2.53
C THR A 290 34.56 6.50 -2.86
N VAL A 291 34.89 7.44 -3.74
CA VAL A 291 33.97 8.51 -4.18
C VAL A 291 32.78 7.93 -4.95
N ALA A 292 33.01 6.96 -5.84
CA ALA A 292 31.94 6.28 -6.56
C ALA A 292 30.98 5.53 -5.63
N ALA A 293 31.51 4.82 -4.62
CA ALA A 293 30.68 4.09 -3.64
C ALA A 293 29.80 5.02 -2.80
N VAL A 294 30.34 6.16 -2.36
CA VAL A 294 29.58 7.17 -1.60
C VAL A 294 28.52 7.85 -2.47
N GLY A 295 28.85 8.15 -3.74
CA GLY A 295 27.90 8.74 -4.69
C GLY A 295 26.69 7.84 -4.98
N ILE A 296 26.92 6.54 -5.18
CA ILE A 296 25.84 5.56 -5.38
C ILE A 296 24.99 5.44 -4.11
N GLY A 297 25.61 5.37 -2.92
CA GLY A 297 24.89 5.31 -1.65
C GLY A 297 23.98 6.52 -1.42
N LEU A 298 24.46 7.73 -1.72
CA LEU A 298 23.67 8.96 -1.58
C LEU A 298 22.52 9.02 -2.59
N GLY A 299 22.75 8.54 -3.83
CA GLY A 299 21.73 8.47 -4.88
C GLY A 299 20.57 7.52 -4.53
N VAL A 300 20.85 6.39 -3.88
CA VAL A 300 19.83 5.45 -3.42
C VAL A 300 18.96 6.06 -2.32
N VAL A 301 19.57 6.76 -1.35
CA VAL A 301 18.83 7.44 -0.28
C VAL A 301 17.95 8.57 -0.84
N ALA A 302 18.48 9.37 -1.77
CA ALA A 302 17.71 10.43 -2.43
C ALA A 302 16.54 9.86 -3.27
N GLY A 303 16.77 8.75 -3.99
CA GLY A 303 15.74 8.07 -4.77
C GLY A 303 14.61 7.48 -3.92
N LEU A 304 14.94 6.93 -2.73
CA LEU A 304 13.95 6.43 -1.78
C LEU A 304 13.10 7.55 -1.17
N ILE A 305 13.70 8.70 -0.85
CA ILE A 305 12.98 9.88 -0.32
C ILE A 305 12.04 10.44 -1.40
N TRP A 306 12.50 10.55 -2.65
CA TRP A 306 11.68 11.01 -3.76
C TRP A 306 10.50 10.06 -4.05
N ALA A 307 10.75 8.75 -4.08
CA ALA A 307 9.72 7.73 -4.31
C ALA A 307 8.69 7.60 -3.17
N MET A 308 9.04 8.04 -1.96
CA MET A 308 8.12 8.11 -0.82
C MET A 308 7.28 9.40 -0.83
N SER A 309 7.78 10.47 -1.44
CA SER A 309 7.06 11.74 -1.62
C SER A 309 6.06 11.76 -2.78
N SER A 310 6.18 10.82 -3.73
CA SER A 310 5.33 10.75 -4.93
C SER A 310 4.19 9.72 -4.85
N ALA A 311 3.99 9.07 -3.69
CA ALA A 311 3.01 8.00 -3.52
C ALA A 311 1.63 8.57 -3.15
N ALA A 312 0.82 8.87 -4.17
CA ALA A 312 -0.59 9.24 -4.00
C ALA A 312 -1.57 8.10 -4.36
N ASP A 313 -1.12 7.01 -4.98
CA ASP A 313 -1.99 5.88 -5.37
C ASP A 313 -1.14 4.62 -5.61
N ASP A 314 -0.92 3.77 -4.59
CA ASP A 314 0.00 2.62 -4.73
C ASP A 314 -0.72 1.27 -4.70
N SER A 315 -0.79 0.65 -5.89
CA SER A 315 -0.97 -0.79 -6.11
C SER A 315 0.19 -1.59 -5.49
N ILE A 316 -0.11 -2.77 -4.92
CA ILE A 316 0.86 -3.71 -4.33
C ILE A 316 2.05 -4.03 -5.26
N GLN A 317 1.84 -3.99 -6.57
CA GLN A 317 2.89 -4.23 -7.56
C GLN A 317 4.02 -3.18 -7.52
N PHE A 318 3.70 -1.94 -7.18
CA PHE A 318 4.66 -0.84 -7.12
C PHE A 318 5.55 -0.92 -5.87
N VAL A 319 5.01 -1.45 -4.77
CA VAL A 319 5.77 -1.70 -3.53
C VAL A 319 6.80 -2.82 -3.73
N VAL A 320 6.45 -3.89 -4.44
CA VAL A 320 7.37 -5.00 -4.74
C VAL A 320 8.52 -4.55 -5.66
N TYR A 321 8.23 -3.70 -6.65
CA TYR A 321 9.26 -3.09 -7.50
C TYR A 321 10.25 -2.22 -6.71
N LYS A 322 9.77 -1.37 -5.78
CA LYS A 322 10.62 -0.52 -4.94
C LYS A 322 11.56 -1.33 -4.04
N ILE A 323 11.06 -2.40 -3.41
CA ILE A 323 11.87 -3.27 -2.53
C ILE A 323 12.95 -4.02 -3.32
N SER A 324 12.60 -4.56 -4.50
CA SER A 324 13.55 -5.30 -5.34
C SER A 324 14.68 -4.41 -5.88
N VAL A 325 14.40 -3.17 -6.28
CA VAL A 325 15.43 -2.20 -6.69
C VAL A 325 16.32 -1.80 -5.51
N GLY A 326 15.74 -1.60 -4.31
CA GLY A 326 16.50 -1.26 -3.10
C GLY A 326 17.48 -2.35 -2.67
N VAL A 327 17.08 -3.63 -2.74
CA VAL A 327 17.96 -4.77 -2.42
C VAL A 327 19.11 -4.89 -3.43
N LEU A 328 18.83 -4.70 -4.73
CA LEU A 328 19.86 -4.76 -5.76
C LEU A 328 20.90 -3.65 -5.58
N ALA A 329 20.44 -2.43 -5.26
CA ALA A 329 21.32 -1.29 -5.03
C ALA A 329 22.18 -1.45 -3.76
N ALA A 330 21.61 -2.01 -2.69
CA ALA A 330 22.35 -2.33 -1.47
C ALA A 330 23.45 -3.38 -1.72
N ALA A 331 23.18 -4.38 -2.57
CA ALA A 331 24.17 -5.39 -2.95
C ALA A 331 25.34 -4.78 -3.73
N VAL A 332 25.08 -3.88 -4.69
CA VAL A 332 26.12 -3.17 -5.46
C VAL A 332 26.95 -2.25 -4.56
N ALA A 333 26.31 -1.50 -3.66
CA ALA A 333 27.00 -0.63 -2.71
C ALA A 333 27.87 -1.43 -1.73
N GLY A 334 27.36 -2.56 -1.23
CA GLY A 334 28.13 -3.48 -0.37
C GLY A 334 29.35 -4.07 -1.07
N TYR A 335 29.22 -4.45 -2.34
CA TYR A 335 30.33 -4.94 -3.14
C TYR A 335 31.41 -3.87 -3.38
N ALA A 336 31.00 -2.65 -3.71
CA ALA A 336 31.92 -1.52 -3.90
C ALA A 336 32.66 -1.16 -2.59
N ALA A 337 31.97 -1.19 -1.45
CA ALA A 337 32.58 -0.96 -0.13
C ALA A 337 33.61 -2.04 0.22
N LYS A 338 33.32 -3.31 -0.09
CA LYS A 338 34.26 -4.43 0.08
C LYS A 338 35.52 -4.25 -0.77
N GLN A 339 35.35 -3.92 -2.05
CA GLN A 339 36.48 -3.66 -2.95
C GLN A 339 37.34 -2.47 -2.49
N ALA A 340 36.72 -1.39 -2.03
CA ALA A 340 37.44 -0.25 -1.48
C ALA A 340 38.27 -0.61 -0.22
N ALA A 341 37.77 -1.52 0.61
CA ALA A 341 38.50 -2.01 1.78
C ALA A 341 39.72 -2.88 1.38
N GLU A 342 39.56 -3.72 0.36
CA GLU A 342 40.61 -4.61 -0.14
C GLU A 342 41.75 -3.85 -0.83
N HIS A 343 41.44 -2.78 -1.58
CA HIS A 343 42.49 -1.92 -2.13
C HIS A 343 43.27 -1.14 -1.05
N ARG A 344 42.63 -0.76 0.06
CA ARG A 344 43.29 -0.09 1.19
C ARG A 344 44.21 -1.01 2.00
N THR A 345 43.91 -2.31 2.06
CA THR A 345 44.82 -3.29 2.70
C THR A 345 46.05 -3.55 1.84
N GLN A 346 45.89 -3.63 0.52
CA GLN A 346 47.01 -3.77 -0.42
C GLN A 346 47.92 -2.53 -0.43
N GLU A 347 47.35 -1.32 -0.41
CA GLU A 347 48.11 -0.07 -0.33
C GLU A 347 49.02 -0.02 0.91
N ARG A 348 48.50 -0.43 2.08
CA ARG A 348 49.28 -0.49 3.33
C ARG A 348 50.41 -1.52 3.26
N ARG A 349 50.18 -2.65 2.59
CA ARG A 349 51.18 -3.71 2.41
C ARG A 349 52.33 -3.25 1.52
N TYR A 350 52.03 -2.60 0.39
CA TYR A 350 53.07 -2.07 -0.51
C TYR A 350 53.84 -0.88 0.08
N LYS A 351 53.18 0.01 0.84
CA LYS A 351 53.88 1.09 1.56
C LYS A 351 54.83 0.56 2.63
N ARG A 352 54.43 -0.48 3.38
CA ARG A 352 55.31 -1.15 4.35
C ARG A 352 56.50 -1.81 3.65
N LEU A 353 56.28 -2.53 2.56
CA LEU A 353 57.36 -3.15 1.78
C LEU A 353 58.34 -2.12 1.21
N ALA A 354 57.84 -0.98 0.72
CA ALA A 354 58.67 0.12 0.23
C ALA A 354 59.52 0.75 1.36
N LEU A 355 58.95 0.91 2.55
CA LEU A 355 59.68 1.35 3.75
C LEU A 355 60.70 0.32 4.22
N ASP A 356 60.37 -0.96 4.24
CA ASP A 356 61.26 -2.04 4.65
C ASP A 356 62.47 -2.16 3.71
N VAL A 357 62.25 -2.10 2.38
CA VAL A 357 63.33 -2.11 1.39
C VAL A 357 64.19 -0.85 1.48
N ALA A 358 63.60 0.32 1.71
CA ALA A 358 64.34 1.58 1.85
C ALA A 358 65.14 1.69 3.16
N THR A 359 64.74 0.96 4.21
CA THR A 359 65.38 1.01 5.54
C THR A 359 66.41 -0.10 5.77
N VAL A 360 66.36 -1.19 5.01
CA VAL A 360 67.34 -2.28 5.09
C VAL A 360 68.73 -1.87 4.59
N GLU A 361 68.80 -1.04 3.55
CA GLU A 361 70.08 -0.64 2.95
C GLU A 361 70.95 0.24 3.88
N PRO A 362 70.41 1.22 4.63
CA PRO A 362 71.12 1.91 5.70
C PRO A 362 71.51 1.01 6.88
N PHE A 363 70.68 0.04 7.26
CA PHE A 363 70.96 -0.85 8.40
C PHE A 363 72.06 -1.87 8.10
N LEU A 364 72.09 -2.43 6.88
CA LEU A 364 73.13 -3.36 6.43
C LEU A 364 74.52 -2.70 6.30
N ALA A 365 74.58 -1.38 6.15
CA ALA A 365 75.84 -0.62 6.06
C ALA A 365 76.62 -0.55 7.40
N THR A 366 76.01 -0.97 8.51
CA THR A 366 76.55 -0.80 9.87
C THR A 366 76.97 -2.13 10.52
N LEU A 367 76.94 -3.25 9.78
CA LEU A 367 77.14 -4.61 10.29
C LEU A 367 78.41 -5.25 9.73
N GLU A 368 79.12 -6.04 10.53
CA GLU A 368 80.38 -6.70 10.15
C GLU A 368 80.20 -7.89 9.18
N ASP A 369 79.01 -8.51 9.13
CA ASP A 369 78.67 -9.55 8.14
C ASP A 369 77.24 -9.36 7.56
N PRO A 370 77.09 -8.62 6.45
CA PRO A 370 75.80 -8.30 5.86
C PRO A 370 75.20 -9.42 4.98
N GLY A 371 75.94 -10.48 4.65
CA GLY A 371 75.53 -11.49 3.66
C GLY A 371 74.42 -12.42 4.14
N THR A 372 74.49 -12.86 5.40
CA THR A 372 73.54 -13.78 6.04
C THR A 372 72.17 -13.13 6.24
N ILE A 373 72.14 -11.91 6.79
CA ILE A 373 70.92 -11.13 7.04
C ILE A 373 70.20 -10.74 5.73
N ARG A 374 70.96 -10.46 4.66
CA ARG A 374 70.37 -10.17 3.34
C ARG A 374 69.62 -11.37 2.76
N SER A 375 70.13 -12.58 3.00
CA SER A 375 69.48 -13.83 2.58
C SER A 375 68.23 -14.15 3.40
N ASP A 376 68.25 -13.89 4.71
CA ASP A 376 67.09 -14.08 5.59
C ASP A 376 65.99 -13.05 5.34
N PHE A 377 66.34 -11.79 5.09
CA PHE A 377 65.39 -10.75 4.68
C PHE A 377 64.76 -11.09 3.32
N ALA A 378 65.55 -11.54 2.35
CA ALA A 378 65.04 -11.95 1.04
C ALA A 378 64.08 -13.15 1.15
N LYS A 379 64.39 -14.15 1.98
CA LYS A 379 63.48 -15.27 2.25
C LYS A 379 62.18 -14.80 2.89
N ARG A 380 62.22 -13.95 3.92
CA ARG A 380 61.02 -13.49 4.65
C ARG A 380 60.12 -12.55 3.85
N VAL A 381 60.68 -11.78 2.91
CA VAL A 381 59.94 -10.79 2.10
C VAL A 381 59.41 -11.38 0.80
N PHE A 382 60.13 -12.32 0.18
CA PHE A 382 59.79 -12.85 -1.14
C PHE A 382 59.27 -14.30 -1.13
N ALA A 383 59.40 -15.05 -0.02
CA ALA A 383 58.84 -16.40 0.14
C ALA A 383 58.05 -16.49 1.45
N PRO A 384 56.72 -16.28 1.44
CA PRO A 384 55.90 -16.47 2.63
C PRO A 384 55.87 -17.95 3.01
N GLU A 385 56.40 -18.32 4.18
CA GLU A 385 56.08 -19.58 4.83
C GLU A 385 54.57 -19.57 5.15
N ILE A 386 53.86 -20.58 4.65
CA ILE A 386 52.45 -20.81 5.00
C ILE A 386 52.48 -21.52 6.35
N ASP A 387 52.52 -20.74 7.43
CA ASP A 387 52.17 -21.24 8.76
C ASP A 387 50.69 -20.95 9.03
N ALA A 388 49.97 -22.05 9.27
CA ALA A 388 48.60 -22.08 9.73
C ALA A 388 48.53 -21.77 11.24
N GLU A 389 47.36 -21.22 11.62
CA GLU A 389 46.89 -20.94 12.99
C GLU A 389 47.60 -19.76 13.69
N SER A 390 46.97 -18.82 14.37
CA SER A 390 45.60 -18.31 14.58
C SER A 390 45.80 -17.37 15.77
N GLU A 391 45.20 -16.17 15.82
CA GLU A 391 44.53 -15.71 17.04
C GLU A 391 43.78 -14.40 16.85
N THR A 392 42.48 -14.56 17.08
CA THR A 392 41.51 -13.64 17.67
C THR A 392 42.07 -12.38 18.34
N GLY A 393 41.56 -11.24 17.89
CA GLY A 393 41.63 -9.94 18.57
C GLY A 393 40.31 -9.20 18.34
N ASP A 394 39.36 -9.47 19.21
CA ASP A 394 38.02 -8.90 19.30
C ASP A 394 38.04 -7.36 19.28
N LYS A 395 37.37 -6.78 18.29
CA LYS A 395 36.78 -5.43 18.32
C LYS A 395 35.56 -5.43 17.41
N GLU A 396 34.39 -5.69 17.99
CA GLU A 396 33.13 -5.21 17.42
C GLU A 396 33.22 -3.71 17.11
N PRO A 397 32.63 -3.31 15.98
CA PRO A 397 31.55 -2.36 16.10
C PRO A 397 30.33 -2.75 15.26
N ALA A 398 29.19 -2.78 15.97
CA ALA A 398 27.87 -2.31 15.59
C ALA A 398 27.25 -2.75 14.24
N SER A 399 26.06 -3.33 14.39
CA SER A 399 24.97 -3.47 13.40
C SER A 399 25.07 -4.60 12.37
N ARG A 400 25.15 -5.83 12.86
CA ARG A 400 24.51 -6.95 12.17
C ARG A 400 23.06 -7.02 12.62
N LEU A 401 22.14 -6.42 11.87
CA LEU A 401 20.73 -6.79 11.96
C LEU A 401 20.65 -8.28 11.58
N SER A 402 20.43 -9.12 12.59
CA SER A 402 20.31 -10.55 12.38
C SER A 402 19.02 -10.81 11.59
N ILE A 403 19.09 -11.71 10.61
CA ILE A 403 17.90 -12.18 9.86
C ILE A 403 16.83 -12.70 10.83
N SER A 404 17.21 -13.17 12.01
CA SER A 404 16.26 -13.56 13.06
C SER A 404 15.46 -12.38 13.62
N GLU A 405 16.08 -11.20 13.79
CA GLU A 405 15.41 -9.99 14.30
C GLU A 405 14.47 -9.39 13.25
N ILE A 406 14.85 -9.47 11.96
CA ILE A 406 13.98 -9.04 10.84
C ILE A 406 12.74 -9.94 10.74
N ILE A 407 12.89 -11.24 10.97
CA ILE A 407 11.77 -12.19 10.99
C ILE A 407 10.86 -11.96 12.21
N GLU A 408 11.42 -11.57 13.34
CA GLU A 408 10.64 -11.27 14.55
C GLU A 408 9.85 -9.96 14.42
N LEU A 409 10.43 -8.94 13.79
CA LEU A 409 9.77 -7.66 13.51
C LEU A 409 8.65 -7.80 12.46
N LEU A 410 8.83 -8.66 11.45
CA LEU A 410 7.77 -9.02 10.49
C LEU A 410 6.64 -9.84 11.12
N ARG A 411 6.93 -10.64 12.15
CA ARG A 411 5.92 -11.41 12.88
C ARG A 411 5.12 -10.52 13.83
N ALA A 412 5.76 -9.53 14.47
CA ALA A 412 5.10 -8.53 15.31
C ALA A 412 4.17 -7.58 14.54
N ALA A 413 4.44 -7.31 13.26
CA ALA A 413 3.60 -6.49 12.39
C ALA A 413 2.38 -7.22 11.78
N ARG A 414 2.24 -8.53 12.03
CA ARG A 414 1.10 -9.36 11.57
C ARG A 414 0.10 -9.70 12.70
N GLY A 415 0.25 -9.05 13.86
CA GLY A 415 -0.69 -9.13 14.99
C GLY A 415 -1.72 -8.01 14.94
#